data_AF-A0AA35SZS9-F1
#
_entry.id   AF-A0AA35SZS9-F1
#
_cell.length_a   1.000
_cell.length_b   1.000
_cell.length_c   1.000
_cell.angle_alpha   90.00
_cell.angle_beta   90.00
_cell.angle_gamma   90.00
#
_symmetry.space_group_name_H-M   'P 1'
#
loop_
_entity.id
_entity.type
_entity.pdbx_description
1 polymer ?
#
loop_
_entity_poly.entity_id
_entity_poly.type
_entity_poly.pdbx_seq_one_letter_code
_entity_poly.pdbx_strand_id
1 'polypeptide(L)'
;MEAEGVMRKRLLPRSKQAGEDASPASRSPVTRSPQPGVSLLSPHHRLPVPSPSSSSSPVTIWFPYTRERPWLTFTTEVNLLWWLALALSFLTRFWRIDFPHYVVFDEVHFGKFASYYLTRTFFFDVHPPLGKLIFAALGYSTGFNGSFLFTTIGLEYPHEVPFVLMRSASGLAGSLLVPCIYQIMVELGFSHRAAFLASLFTILDNSLIIQSRVIMLDSFVIFLSYLSVLCYLKFYHLRHRYDSHSTHTQLTQ
;
A
#
# COMPACT_ATOMS: atom_id res chain seq x y z
N MET A 1 -57.42 11.64 24.94
CA MET A 1 -56.63 10.87 25.91
C MET A 1 -55.26 10.64 25.25
N GLU A 2 -54.40 11.65 25.09
CA GLU A 2 -53.62 12.36 26.15
C GLU A 2 -52.62 11.36 26.79
N ALA A 3 -51.30 11.53 26.82
CA ALA A 3 -50.34 12.64 26.70
C ALA A 3 -48.97 12.05 26.25
N GLU A 4 -48.18 12.66 25.36
CA GLU A 4 -47.12 13.66 25.61
C GLU A 4 -46.00 13.19 26.58
N GLY A 5 -44.73 13.27 26.14
CA GLY A 5 -43.56 12.88 26.92
C GLY A 5 -42.20 13.07 26.24
N VAL A 6 -41.94 14.29 25.76
CA VAL A 6 -40.69 14.77 25.12
C VAL A 6 -39.60 15.17 26.14
N MET A 7 -38.34 14.98 25.74
CA MET A 7 -37.08 15.63 26.21
C MET A 7 -36.68 15.59 27.70
N ARG A 8 -35.43 15.16 27.95
CA ARG A 8 -34.43 16.01 28.65
C ARG A 8 -33.02 15.81 28.09
N LYS A 9 -32.55 16.76 27.27
CA LYS A 9 -31.13 17.06 27.06
C LYS A 9 -30.61 17.75 28.32
N ARG A 10 -29.58 17.22 28.97
CA ARG A 10 -28.88 17.89 30.08
C ARG A 10 -27.65 18.60 29.52
N LEU A 11 -27.80 19.90 29.28
CA LEU A 11 -26.73 20.86 28.98
C LEU A 11 -25.89 21.09 30.24
N LEU A 12 -24.56 21.03 30.13
CA LEU A 12 -23.64 21.59 31.10
C LEU A 12 -23.20 22.99 30.63
N PRO A 13 -23.03 23.96 31.55
CA PRO A 13 -22.81 25.36 31.20
C PRO A 13 -21.36 25.67 30.83
N ARG A 14 -21.22 26.64 29.91
CA ARG A 14 -19.98 27.33 29.53
C ARG A 14 -20.06 28.77 30.05
N SER A 15 -19.08 29.20 30.84
CA SER A 15 -18.78 30.61 31.20
C SER A 15 -17.47 30.63 31.99
N LYS A 16 -16.54 31.59 31.98
CA LYS A 16 -16.26 32.89 31.32
C LYS A 16 -14.78 33.15 31.72
N GLN A 17 -13.86 33.50 30.83
CA GLN A 17 -13.42 34.87 30.51
C GLN A 17 -13.03 35.77 31.70
N ALA A 18 -11.75 36.19 31.72
CA ALA A 18 -11.15 37.51 32.03
C ALA A 18 -9.68 37.28 32.43
N GLY A 19 -8.65 37.91 31.85
CA GLY A 19 -8.43 39.37 31.76
C GLY A 19 -7.65 39.78 33.01
N GLU A 20 -6.33 39.95 32.94
CA GLU A 20 -5.56 41.23 32.94
C GLU A 20 -4.27 40.88 33.73
N ASP A 21 -3.04 41.25 33.37
CA ASP A 21 -2.51 42.61 33.38
C ASP A 21 -1.17 42.70 32.63
N ALA A 22 -0.89 43.89 32.13
CA ALA A 22 0.29 44.28 31.40
C ALA A 22 1.35 45.00 32.29
N SER A 23 2.55 45.13 31.72
CA SER A 23 3.54 46.23 31.91
C SER A 23 4.74 45.99 32.88
N PRO A 24 5.85 46.76 32.78
CA PRO A 24 6.93 46.49 31.84
C PRO A 24 8.37 46.62 32.44
N ALA A 25 9.37 46.35 31.58
CA ALA A 25 10.72 46.95 31.55
C ALA A 25 11.77 46.60 32.64
N SER A 26 12.86 45.95 32.19
CA SER A 26 14.23 46.36 32.55
C SER A 26 15.24 45.87 31.50
N ARG A 27 15.58 46.73 30.54
CA ARG A 27 16.79 46.60 29.70
C ARG A 27 17.90 47.43 30.33
N SER A 28 19.03 46.82 30.66
CA SER A 28 20.26 47.52 30.98
C SER A 28 21.15 47.64 29.72
N PRO A 29 21.73 48.81 29.43
CA PRO A 29 22.59 49.05 28.28
C PRO A 29 24.05 48.70 28.62
N VAL A 30 24.78 48.10 27.67
CA VAL A 30 26.25 48.08 27.71
C VAL A 30 26.79 48.90 26.55
N THR A 31 27.64 49.83 26.97
CA THR A 31 28.16 51.02 26.31
C THR A 31 29.22 50.67 25.27
N ARG A 32 29.09 51.22 24.06
CA ARG A 32 30.20 51.37 23.10
C ARG A 32 30.89 52.72 23.34
N SER A 33 32.20 52.75 23.17
CA SER A 33 33.02 53.97 23.07
C SER A 33 34.05 53.80 21.91
N PRO A 34 34.76 54.85 21.45
CA PRO A 34 34.54 55.39 20.09
C PRO A 34 35.76 55.35 19.14
N GLN A 35 35.44 55.52 17.85
CA GLN A 35 36.24 55.77 16.62
C GLN A 35 37.25 56.96 16.79
N PRO A 36 38.32 57.14 15.96
CA PRO A 36 38.17 57.60 14.56
C PRO A 36 39.29 57.25 13.54
N GLY A 37 38.99 57.38 12.24
CA GLY A 37 40.02 57.55 11.21
C GLY A 37 39.57 57.17 9.80
N VAL A 38 38.94 58.10 9.08
CA VAL A 38 38.76 58.05 7.63
C VAL A 38 39.92 58.80 6.98
N SER A 39 40.65 58.16 6.06
CA SER A 39 41.48 58.84 5.07
C SER A 39 41.54 58.07 3.75
N LEU A 40 41.00 58.72 2.72
CA LEU A 40 41.12 58.41 1.29
C LEU A 40 42.58 58.59 0.82
N LEU A 41 43.15 57.65 0.04
CA LEU A 41 43.98 57.97 -1.15
C LEU A 41 44.33 56.75 -2.03
N SER A 42 43.89 56.84 -3.28
CA SER A 42 44.43 56.39 -4.59
C SER A 42 45.21 55.08 -4.84
N PRO A 43 45.15 54.59 -6.11
CA PRO A 43 45.48 53.22 -6.49
C PRO A 43 46.75 53.14 -7.34
N HIS A 44 47.87 52.65 -6.84
CA HIS A 44 48.98 52.21 -7.70
C HIS A 44 49.93 51.23 -6.99
N HIS A 45 49.67 49.93 -7.16
CA HIS A 45 50.75 48.95 -7.18
C HIS A 45 50.44 47.88 -8.23
N ARG A 46 51.07 48.03 -9.40
CA ARG A 46 51.19 46.96 -10.39
C ARG A 46 52.32 46.03 -9.93
N LEU A 47 52.02 44.74 -9.86
CA LEU A 47 52.96 43.63 -9.93
C LEU A 47 52.31 42.52 -10.80
N PRO A 48 53.12 41.63 -11.40
CA PRO A 48 53.41 41.56 -12.84
C PRO A 48 52.37 40.77 -13.64
N VAL A 49 52.24 41.09 -14.93
CA VAL A 49 51.47 40.28 -15.90
C VAL A 49 52.34 39.10 -16.35
N PRO A 50 51.92 37.84 -16.16
CA PRO A 50 52.56 36.71 -16.82
C PRO A 50 52.13 36.67 -18.30
N SER A 51 53.11 36.52 -19.18
CA SER A 51 52.97 36.32 -20.63
C SER A 51 52.23 35.01 -20.96
N PRO A 52 51.58 34.90 -22.14
CA PRO A 52 50.78 33.73 -22.49
C PRO A 52 51.71 32.60 -22.94
N SER A 53 52.12 31.76 -21.99
CA SER A 53 52.69 30.45 -22.33
C SER A 53 51.55 29.46 -22.58
N SER A 54 51.46 29.07 -23.84
CA SER A 54 50.65 27.98 -24.36
C SER A 54 50.86 26.66 -23.60
N SER A 55 49.86 26.25 -22.83
CA SER A 55 49.44 24.85 -22.71
C SER A 55 48.14 24.81 -21.91
N SER A 56 47.01 25.00 -22.59
CA SER A 56 45.72 24.62 -22.05
C SER A 56 45.68 23.09 -21.97
N SER A 57 46.09 22.53 -20.83
CA SER A 57 45.61 21.20 -20.46
C SER A 57 44.08 21.34 -20.38
N PRO A 58 43.29 20.50 -21.08
CA PRO A 58 41.85 20.59 -20.94
C PRO A 58 41.54 20.40 -19.46
N VAL A 59 40.79 21.34 -18.88
CA VAL A 59 40.13 21.15 -17.59
C VAL A 59 39.27 19.92 -17.78
N THR A 60 39.82 18.77 -17.39
CA THR A 60 39.07 17.54 -17.34
C THR A 60 38.14 17.74 -16.17
N ILE A 61 36.95 18.27 -16.46
CA ILE A 61 35.84 18.25 -15.51
C ILE A 61 35.65 16.76 -15.24
N TRP A 62 36.20 16.31 -14.12
CA TRP A 62 35.90 15.01 -13.55
C TRP A 62 34.44 15.06 -13.13
N PHE A 63 33.55 14.82 -14.09
CA PHE A 63 32.24 14.29 -13.72
C PHE A 63 32.55 12.94 -13.06
N PRO A 64 32.23 12.75 -11.76
CA PRO A 64 32.29 11.42 -11.21
C PRO A 64 31.38 10.58 -12.09
N TYR A 65 31.97 9.64 -12.83
CA TYR A 65 31.23 8.56 -13.43
C TYR A 65 30.65 7.78 -12.26
N THR A 66 29.49 8.23 -11.78
CA THR A 66 28.65 7.45 -10.91
C THR A 66 28.28 6.25 -11.77
N ARG A 67 28.91 5.11 -11.47
CA ARG A 67 28.51 3.83 -12.05
C ARG A 67 27.02 3.70 -11.78
N GLU A 68 26.20 4.02 -12.79
CA GLU A 68 24.75 3.91 -12.69
C GLU A 68 24.49 2.45 -12.31
N ARG A 69 24.05 2.22 -11.07
CA ARG A 69 23.57 0.90 -10.72
C ARG A 69 22.40 0.63 -11.66
N PRO A 70 22.30 -0.57 -12.28
CA PRO A 70 21.19 -0.87 -13.15
C PRO A 70 19.89 -0.54 -12.41
N TRP A 71 19.03 0.25 -13.05
CA TRP A 71 17.77 0.76 -12.49
C TRP A 71 16.85 -0.36 -11.97
N LEU A 72 17.13 -1.60 -12.35
CA LEU A 72 16.53 -2.81 -11.81
C LEU A 72 17.60 -3.88 -11.56
N THR A 73 17.93 -4.16 -10.30
CA THR A 73 18.73 -5.34 -9.92
C THR A 73 17.84 -6.30 -9.12
N PHE A 74 17.43 -7.40 -9.74
CA PHE A 74 16.61 -8.42 -9.09
C PHE A 74 17.53 -9.45 -8.41
N THR A 75 17.71 -9.32 -7.10
CA THR A 75 18.39 -10.34 -6.29
C THR A 75 17.34 -11.30 -5.75
N THR A 76 17.33 -12.53 -6.26
CA THR A 76 16.34 -13.54 -5.87
C THR A 76 16.93 -14.43 -4.78
N GLU A 77 16.46 -14.26 -3.54
CA GLU A 77 16.69 -15.27 -2.51
C GLU A 77 15.55 -16.30 -2.57
N VAL A 78 15.87 -17.55 -2.92
CA VAL A 78 14.88 -18.61 -3.08
C VAL A 78 14.58 -19.24 -1.72
N ASN A 79 13.39 -18.92 -1.20
CA ASN A 79 12.92 -19.45 0.06
C ASN A 79 11.99 -20.66 -0.16
N LEU A 80 12.49 -21.87 0.05
CA LEU A 80 11.74 -23.11 -0.21
C LEU A 80 10.44 -23.19 0.60
N LEU A 81 10.43 -22.72 1.85
CA LEU A 81 9.24 -22.74 2.71
C LEU A 81 8.16 -21.79 2.20
N TRP A 82 8.56 -20.64 1.66
CA TRP A 82 7.64 -19.69 1.03
C TRP A 82 6.98 -20.31 -0.21
N TRP A 83 7.78 -20.93 -1.09
CA TRP A 83 7.27 -21.61 -2.29
C TRP A 83 6.38 -22.81 -1.94
N LEU A 84 6.73 -23.56 -0.91
CA LEU A 84 5.91 -24.66 -0.41
C LEU A 84 4.57 -24.15 0.13
N ALA A 85 4.57 -23.07 0.93
CA ALA A 85 3.34 -22.45 1.43
C ALA A 85 2.45 -21.95 0.27
N LEU A 86 3.06 -21.34 -0.76
CA LEU A 86 2.35 -20.93 -1.97
C LEU A 86 1.70 -22.13 -2.67
N ALA A 87 2.46 -23.19 -2.93
CA ALA A 87 1.97 -24.38 -3.62
C ALA A 87 0.81 -25.06 -2.85
N LEU A 88 0.95 -25.22 -1.54
CA LEU A 88 -0.13 -25.76 -0.69
C LEU A 88 -1.36 -24.86 -0.65
N SER A 89 -1.16 -23.54 -0.65
CA SER A 89 -2.25 -22.56 -0.70
C SER A 89 -3.06 -22.69 -1.99
N PHE A 90 -2.38 -22.78 -3.14
CA PHE A 90 -3.04 -23.02 -4.43
C PHE A 90 -3.73 -24.37 -4.46
N LEU A 91 -3.07 -25.44 -3.98
CA LEU A 91 -3.66 -26.77 -3.97
C LEU A 91 -4.98 -26.79 -3.20
N THR A 92 -5.01 -26.24 -1.98
CA THR A 92 -6.21 -26.24 -1.14
C THR A 92 -7.36 -25.41 -1.69
N ARG A 93 -7.08 -24.28 -2.35
CA ARG A 93 -8.10 -23.35 -2.86
C ARG A 93 -8.58 -23.69 -4.27
N PHE A 94 -7.73 -24.27 -5.12
CA PHE A 94 -8.11 -24.66 -6.47
C PHE A 94 -8.56 -26.12 -6.58
N TRP A 95 -8.40 -26.92 -5.53
CA TRP A 95 -8.93 -28.28 -5.51
C TRP A 95 -10.44 -28.29 -5.71
N ARG A 96 -10.87 -28.85 -6.84
CA ARG A 96 -12.29 -28.96 -7.24
C ARG A 96 -13.05 -27.63 -7.17
N ILE A 97 -12.47 -26.56 -7.72
CA ILE A 97 -13.10 -25.23 -7.72
C ILE A 97 -14.37 -25.16 -8.61
N ASP A 98 -14.51 -26.11 -9.52
CA ASP A 98 -15.71 -26.35 -10.34
C ASP A 98 -16.92 -26.80 -9.52
N PHE A 99 -16.68 -27.52 -8.41
CA PHE A 99 -17.75 -28.01 -7.55
C PHE A 99 -18.05 -27.02 -6.41
N PRO A 100 -19.32 -26.66 -6.15
CA PRO A 100 -20.55 -27.13 -6.80
C PRO A 100 -20.94 -26.37 -8.08
N HIS A 101 -21.61 -27.03 -9.03
CA HIS A 101 -22.13 -26.44 -10.29
C HIS A 101 -23.42 -25.62 -10.11
N TYR A 102 -23.63 -25.08 -8.92
CA TYR A 102 -24.79 -24.27 -8.57
C TYR A 102 -24.32 -22.96 -7.98
N VAL A 103 -25.15 -21.93 -8.13
CA VAL A 103 -24.94 -20.63 -7.49
C VAL A 103 -25.00 -20.80 -5.98
N VAL A 104 -23.92 -20.44 -5.27
CA VAL A 104 -23.89 -20.50 -3.80
C VAL A 104 -24.04 -19.13 -3.15
N PHE A 105 -23.97 -19.11 -1.82
CA PHE A 105 -24.10 -17.91 -1.01
C PHE A 105 -23.18 -16.79 -1.52
N ASP A 106 -23.73 -15.57 -1.60
CA ASP A 106 -23.13 -14.34 -2.15
C ASP A 106 -22.77 -14.30 -3.64
N GLU A 107 -22.66 -15.44 -4.33
CA GLU A 107 -22.54 -15.47 -5.79
C GLU A 107 -23.81 -14.91 -6.46
N VAL A 108 -24.98 -15.06 -5.82
CA VAL A 108 -26.23 -14.40 -6.24
C VAL A 108 -26.13 -12.87 -6.30
N HIS A 109 -25.35 -12.27 -5.41
CA HIS A 109 -25.18 -10.82 -5.38
C HIS A 109 -24.09 -10.40 -6.36
N PHE A 110 -22.87 -10.91 -6.18
CA PHE A 110 -21.70 -10.45 -6.94
C PHE A 110 -21.71 -10.92 -8.39
N GLY A 111 -22.22 -12.12 -8.66
CA GLY A 111 -22.44 -12.60 -10.02
C GLY A 111 -23.49 -11.77 -10.75
N LYS A 112 -24.61 -11.44 -10.10
CA LYS A 112 -25.66 -10.58 -10.67
C LYS A 112 -25.13 -9.18 -10.99
N PHE A 113 -24.33 -8.59 -10.10
CA PHE A 113 -23.70 -7.29 -10.37
C PHE A 113 -22.68 -7.36 -11.51
N ALA A 114 -21.92 -8.45 -11.63
CA ALA A 114 -21.05 -8.66 -12.78
C ALA A 114 -21.84 -8.70 -14.09
N SER A 115 -22.99 -9.39 -14.11
CA SER A 115 -23.90 -9.37 -15.27
C SER A 115 -24.42 -7.95 -15.58
N TYR A 116 -24.78 -7.16 -14.57
CA TYR A 116 -25.21 -5.77 -14.78
C TYR A 116 -24.13 -4.86 -15.38
N TYR A 117 -22.86 -5.08 -15.02
CA TYR A 117 -21.76 -4.38 -15.68
C TYR A 117 -21.65 -4.75 -17.17
N LEU A 118 -21.82 -6.03 -17.50
CA LEU A 118 -21.76 -6.53 -18.88
C LEU A 118 -22.94 -6.02 -19.73
N THR A 119 -24.15 -6.01 -19.15
CA THR A 119 -25.37 -5.50 -19.81
C THR A 119 -25.46 -3.98 -19.80
N ARG A 120 -24.52 -3.27 -19.18
CA ARG A 120 -24.51 -1.80 -19.02
C ARG A 120 -25.78 -1.26 -18.35
N THR A 121 -26.36 -2.03 -17.45
CA THR A 121 -27.57 -1.64 -16.70
C THR A 121 -27.17 -1.03 -15.37
N PHE A 122 -27.75 0.12 -15.03
CA PHE A 122 -27.52 0.77 -13.75
C PHE A 122 -28.06 -0.08 -12.59
N PHE A 123 -27.32 -0.13 -11.49
CA PHE A 123 -27.73 -0.77 -10.24
C PHE A 123 -27.14 0.00 -9.05
N PHE A 124 -27.73 -0.16 -7.87
CA PHE A 124 -27.23 0.39 -6.63
C PHE A 124 -26.59 -0.71 -5.77
N ASP A 125 -25.44 -0.42 -5.18
CA ASP A 125 -24.70 -1.33 -4.32
C ASP A 125 -23.95 -0.54 -3.25
N VAL A 126 -23.80 -1.16 -2.08
CA VAL A 126 -23.09 -0.62 -0.92
C VAL A 126 -21.57 -0.75 -1.06
N HIS A 127 -21.08 -1.72 -1.83
CA HIS A 127 -19.65 -1.98 -1.94
C HIS A 127 -18.99 -1.17 -3.07
N PRO A 128 -17.72 -0.80 -2.95
CA PRO A 128 -16.93 -0.25 -4.05
C PRO A 128 -16.92 -1.17 -5.30
N PRO A 129 -16.71 -0.62 -6.50
CA PRO A 129 -16.93 -1.34 -7.75
C PRO A 129 -15.81 -2.31 -8.14
N LEU A 130 -14.58 -2.15 -7.62
CA LEU A 130 -13.38 -2.82 -8.13
C LEU A 130 -13.52 -4.35 -8.24
N GLY A 131 -13.95 -5.02 -7.17
CA GLY A 131 -14.07 -6.49 -7.17
C GLY A 131 -15.06 -7.00 -8.22
N LYS A 132 -16.19 -6.31 -8.39
CA LYS A 132 -17.22 -6.67 -9.38
C LYS A 132 -16.77 -6.38 -10.80
N LEU A 133 -15.99 -5.31 -10.99
CA LEU A 133 -15.37 -5.01 -12.28
C LEU A 133 -14.36 -6.09 -12.69
N ILE A 134 -13.62 -6.67 -11.75
CA ILE A 134 -12.73 -7.81 -12.03
C ILE A 134 -13.54 -9.02 -12.52
N PHE A 135 -14.63 -9.37 -11.84
CA PHE A 135 -15.51 -10.47 -12.29
C PHE A 135 -16.15 -10.19 -13.65
N ALA A 136 -16.63 -8.95 -13.87
CA ALA A 136 -17.18 -8.54 -15.15
C ALA A 136 -16.14 -8.58 -16.27
N ALA A 137 -14.91 -8.15 -16.02
CA ALA A 137 -13.81 -8.21 -16.98
C ALA A 137 -13.46 -9.66 -17.36
N LEU A 138 -13.47 -10.58 -16.39
CA LEU A 138 -13.28 -12.00 -16.65
C LEU A 138 -14.43 -12.58 -17.48
N GLY A 139 -15.68 -12.25 -17.14
CA GLY A 139 -16.84 -12.61 -17.95
C GLY A 139 -16.73 -12.11 -19.39
N TYR A 140 -16.37 -10.83 -19.55
CA TYR A 140 -16.15 -10.23 -20.87
C TYR A 140 -15.06 -10.94 -21.66
N SER A 141 -13.96 -11.33 -21.00
CA SER A 141 -12.82 -12.00 -21.64
C SER A 141 -13.17 -13.38 -22.23
N THR A 142 -14.19 -14.06 -21.70
CA THR A 142 -14.66 -15.35 -22.21
C THR A 142 -15.87 -15.23 -23.15
N GLY A 143 -16.28 -14.01 -23.49
CA GLY A 143 -17.45 -13.76 -24.34
C GLY A 143 -18.80 -13.87 -23.63
N PHE A 144 -18.83 -13.91 -22.29
CA PHE A 144 -20.09 -13.87 -21.55
C PHE A 144 -20.70 -12.47 -21.65
N ASN A 145 -21.93 -12.39 -22.13
CA ASN A 145 -22.63 -11.13 -22.41
C ASN A 145 -23.48 -10.61 -21.24
N GLY A 146 -23.49 -11.31 -20.09
CA GLY A 146 -24.31 -10.95 -18.94
C GLY A 146 -25.78 -11.37 -19.04
N SER A 147 -26.14 -12.25 -19.99
CA SER A 147 -27.52 -12.74 -20.17
C SER A 147 -28.07 -13.48 -18.95
N PHE A 148 -27.20 -14.13 -18.19
CA PHE A 148 -27.56 -14.89 -17.00
C PHE A 148 -27.56 -14.00 -15.76
N LEU A 149 -28.73 -13.90 -15.12
CA LEU A 149 -28.90 -13.22 -13.84
C LEU A 149 -28.88 -14.27 -12.72
N PHE A 150 -27.96 -14.11 -11.78
CA PHE A 150 -27.77 -15.00 -10.64
C PHE A 150 -28.89 -14.75 -9.60
N THR A 151 -30.11 -15.20 -9.89
CA THR A 151 -31.33 -14.81 -9.16
C THR A 151 -31.51 -15.53 -7.83
N THR A 152 -31.21 -16.83 -7.79
CA THR A 152 -31.52 -17.70 -6.64
C THR A 152 -30.34 -18.60 -6.31
N ILE A 153 -30.12 -18.85 -5.02
CA ILE A 153 -29.15 -19.84 -4.54
C ILE A 153 -29.61 -21.24 -4.97
N GLY A 154 -28.68 -22.07 -5.43
CA GLY A 154 -28.96 -23.42 -5.92
C GLY A 154 -29.31 -23.49 -7.40
N LEU A 155 -29.31 -22.36 -8.13
CA LEU A 155 -29.54 -22.36 -9.57
C LEU A 155 -28.34 -22.96 -10.30
N GLU A 156 -28.59 -23.86 -11.25
CA GLU A 156 -27.54 -24.50 -12.04
C GLU A 156 -26.90 -23.52 -13.03
N TYR A 157 -25.57 -23.59 -13.16
CA TYR A 157 -24.87 -22.75 -14.12
C TYR A 157 -25.07 -23.24 -15.55
N PRO A 158 -25.55 -22.38 -16.46
CA PRO A 158 -25.57 -22.73 -17.87
C PRO A 158 -24.15 -22.67 -18.44
N HIS A 159 -23.92 -23.33 -19.57
CA HIS A 159 -22.59 -23.52 -20.15
C HIS A 159 -21.88 -22.21 -20.53
N GLU A 160 -22.63 -21.14 -20.76
CA GLU A 160 -22.12 -19.84 -21.18
C GLU A 160 -21.51 -19.05 -20.02
N VAL A 161 -21.80 -19.41 -18.76
CA VAL A 161 -21.33 -18.67 -17.58
C VAL A 161 -19.96 -19.18 -17.16
N PRO A 162 -18.90 -18.35 -17.20
CA PRO A 162 -17.54 -18.75 -16.85
C PRO A 162 -17.32 -18.73 -15.32
N PHE A 163 -18.21 -19.38 -14.55
CA PHE A 163 -18.20 -19.33 -13.10
C PHE A 163 -16.89 -19.88 -12.49
N VAL A 164 -16.29 -20.91 -13.13
CA VAL A 164 -15.00 -21.47 -12.72
C VAL A 164 -13.89 -20.42 -12.77
N LEU A 165 -13.86 -19.60 -13.82
CA LEU A 165 -12.88 -18.52 -13.97
C LEU A 165 -13.14 -17.40 -12.96
N MET A 166 -14.41 -17.06 -12.73
CA MET A 166 -14.78 -16.06 -11.72
C MET A 166 -14.39 -16.52 -10.30
N ARG A 167 -14.67 -17.77 -9.94
CA ARG A 167 -14.22 -18.38 -8.67
C ARG A 167 -12.70 -18.42 -8.58
N SER A 168 -12.01 -18.73 -9.68
CA SER A 168 -10.55 -18.74 -9.75
C SER A 168 -9.94 -17.38 -9.44
N ALA A 169 -10.63 -16.27 -9.72
CA ALA A 169 -10.16 -14.94 -9.35
C ALA A 169 -10.14 -14.72 -7.84
N SER A 170 -11.22 -15.10 -7.15
CA SER A 170 -11.27 -15.11 -5.68
C SER A 170 -10.26 -16.10 -5.09
N GLY A 171 -10.14 -17.29 -5.70
CA GLY A 171 -9.19 -18.32 -5.30
C GLY A 171 -7.74 -17.87 -5.44
N LEU A 172 -7.42 -17.10 -6.47
CA LEU A 172 -6.11 -16.49 -6.68
C LEU A 172 -5.79 -15.49 -5.57
N ALA A 173 -6.71 -14.55 -5.27
CA ALA A 173 -6.53 -13.58 -4.20
C ALA A 173 -6.35 -14.28 -2.83
N GLY A 174 -7.20 -15.26 -2.53
CA GLY A 174 -7.08 -16.08 -1.33
C GLY A 174 -5.79 -16.89 -1.28
N SER A 175 -5.29 -17.33 -2.43
CA SER A 175 -4.04 -18.11 -2.49
C SER A 175 -2.81 -17.25 -2.22
N LEU A 176 -2.80 -16.02 -2.76
CA LEU A 176 -1.76 -15.01 -2.58
C LEU A 176 -1.76 -14.37 -1.18
N LEU A 177 -2.84 -14.49 -0.42
CA LEU A 177 -2.88 -14.09 0.99
C LEU A 177 -1.85 -14.85 1.84
N VAL A 178 -1.73 -16.17 1.64
CA VAL A 178 -0.84 -17.04 2.42
C VAL A 178 0.64 -16.67 2.33
N PRO A 179 1.25 -16.51 1.13
CA PRO A 179 2.64 -16.05 1.02
C PRO A 179 2.82 -14.60 1.49
N CYS A 180 1.76 -13.78 1.45
CA CYS A 180 1.78 -12.42 2.00
C CYS A 180 1.92 -12.47 3.54
N ILE A 181 1.14 -13.32 4.21
CA ILE A 181 1.24 -13.56 5.66
C ILE A 181 2.63 -14.11 6.03
N TYR A 182 3.16 -15.07 5.25
CA TYR A 182 4.53 -15.55 5.46
C TYR A 182 5.52 -14.38 5.47
N GLN A 183 5.44 -13.52 4.45
CA GLN A 183 6.36 -12.41 4.32
C GLN A 183 6.19 -11.41 5.46
N ILE A 184 4.96 -11.11 5.88
CA ILE A 184 4.71 -10.24 7.04
C ILE A 184 5.40 -10.80 8.29
N MET A 185 5.29 -12.11 8.55
CA MET A 185 5.97 -12.73 9.70
C MET A 185 7.50 -12.59 9.62
N VAL A 186 8.08 -12.72 8.43
CA VAL A 186 9.52 -12.50 8.21
C VAL A 186 9.89 -11.03 8.44
N GLU A 187 9.09 -10.08 7.94
CA GLU A 187 9.31 -8.65 8.20
C GLU A 187 9.10 -8.29 9.68
N LEU A 188 8.31 -9.04 10.45
CA LEU A 188 8.21 -8.84 11.90
C LEU A 188 9.40 -9.44 12.67
N GLY A 189 10.38 -10.02 11.98
CA GLY A 189 11.60 -10.57 12.59
C GLY A 189 11.47 -12.02 13.08
N PHE A 190 10.39 -12.72 12.75
CA PHE A 190 10.23 -14.13 13.11
C PHE A 190 11.12 -15.03 12.24
N SER A 191 11.47 -16.20 12.78
CA SER A 191 12.17 -17.23 12.02
C SER A 191 11.30 -17.76 10.87
N HIS A 192 11.95 -18.25 9.81
CA HIS A 192 11.31 -18.86 8.65
C HIS A 192 10.37 -20.02 9.00
N ARG A 193 10.72 -20.80 10.03
CA ARG A 193 9.88 -21.91 10.52
C ARG A 193 8.60 -21.40 11.19
N ALA A 194 8.71 -20.32 11.98
CA ALA A 194 7.55 -19.69 12.61
C ALA A 194 6.65 -19.01 11.58
N ALA A 195 7.23 -18.34 10.57
CA ALA A 195 6.49 -17.79 9.44
C ALA A 195 5.73 -18.88 8.67
N PHE A 196 6.38 -20.01 8.39
CA PHE A 196 5.73 -21.17 7.76
C PHE A 196 4.57 -21.73 8.60
N LEU A 197 4.74 -21.82 9.93
CA LEU A 197 3.67 -22.26 10.82
C LEU A 197 2.44 -21.33 10.79
N ALA A 198 2.66 -20.01 10.76
CA ALA A 198 1.57 -19.04 10.62
C ALA A 198 0.84 -19.18 9.26
N SER A 199 1.59 -19.38 8.18
CA SER A 199 1.02 -19.71 6.88
C SER A 199 0.23 -21.02 6.91
N LEU A 200 0.72 -22.05 7.60
CA LEU A 200 0.02 -23.33 7.74
C LEU A 200 -1.33 -23.17 8.44
N PHE A 201 -1.41 -22.38 9.52
CA PHE A 201 -2.69 -22.07 10.16
C PHE A 201 -3.67 -21.37 9.22
N THR A 202 -3.18 -20.46 8.38
CA THR A 202 -4.02 -19.78 7.37
C THR A 202 -4.45 -20.74 6.24
N ILE A 203 -3.59 -21.68 5.85
CA ILE A 203 -3.91 -22.70 4.84
C ILE A 203 -5.00 -23.64 5.35
N LEU A 204 -4.93 -24.02 6.63
CA LEU A 204 -5.86 -24.97 7.26
C LEU A 204 -7.13 -24.33 7.81
N ASP A 205 -7.27 -23.01 7.71
CA ASP A 205 -8.48 -22.30 8.09
C ASP A 205 -9.59 -22.55 7.06
N ASN A 206 -10.56 -23.37 7.46
CA ASN A 206 -11.72 -23.72 6.63
C ASN A 206 -12.54 -22.50 6.22
N SER A 207 -12.64 -21.47 7.07
CA SER A 207 -13.39 -20.25 6.75
C SER A 207 -12.74 -19.54 5.57
N LEU A 208 -11.42 -19.33 5.62
CA LEU A 208 -10.67 -18.68 4.54
C LEU A 208 -10.65 -19.52 3.26
N ILE A 209 -10.61 -20.86 3.37
CA ILE A 209 -10.70 -21.75 2.21
C ILE A 209 -12.06 -21.60 1.53
N ILE A 210 -13.17 -21.74 2.27
CA ILE A 210 -14.52 -21.70 1.69
C ILE A 210 -14.79 -20.33 1.06
N GLN A 211 -14.48 -19.27 1.79
CA GLN A 211 -14.60 -17.87 1.38
C GLN A 211 -13.87 -17.55 0.07
N SER A 212 -12.69 -18.13 -0.14
CA SER A 212 -11.89 -17.89 -1.35
C SER A 212 -12.27 -18.75 -2.55
N ARG A 213 -13.12 -19.76 -2.37
CA ARG A 213 -13.53 -20.67 -3.44
C ARG A 213 -14.81 -20.28 -4.16
N VAL A 214 -15.49 -19.25 -3.69
CA VAL A 214 -16.75 -18.74 -4.26
C VAL A 214 -16.55 -17.36 -4.88
N ILE A 215 -17.46 -16.93 -5.75
CA ILE A 215 -17.43 -15.59 -6.37
C ILE A 215 -17.76 -14.53 -5.32
N MET A 216 -16.77 -14.20 -4.48
CA MET A 216 -16.92 -13.28 -3.35
C MET A 216 -15.79 -12.26 -3.31
N LEU A 217 -16.15 -11.00 -3.03
CA LEU A 217 -15.19 -9.89 -3.05
C LEU A 217 -14.23 -9.89 -1.86
N ASP A 218 -14.63 -10.51 -0.75
CA ASP A 218 -13.87 -10.43 0.50
C ASP A 218 -12.46 -11.00 0.35
N SER A 219 -12.28 -11.98 -0.54
CA SER A 219 -10.96 -12.53 -0.86
C SER A 219 -10.00 -11.46 -1.37
N PHE A 220 -10.49 -10.53 -2.20
CA PHE A 220 -9.68 -9.39 -2.66
C PHE A 220 -9.46 -8.38 -1.53
N VAL A 221 -10.48 -8.10 -0.73
CA VAL A 221 -10.38 -7.13 0.38
C VAL A 221 -9.34 -7.60 1.40
N ILE A 222 -9.43 -8.86 1.84
CA ILE A 222 -8.48 -9.44 2.80
C ILE A 222 -7.07 -9.46 2.22
N PHE A 223 -6.91 -9.95 0.98
CA PHE A 223 -5.60 -9.96 0.32
C PHE A 223 -4.96 -8.57 0.21
N LEU A 224 -5.71 -7.59 -0.31
CA LEU A 224 -5.20 -6.22 -0.48
C LEU A 224 -4.94 -5.54 0.87
N SER A 225 -5.72 -5.86 1.90
CA SER A 225 -5.50 -5.34 3.26
C SER A 225 -4.16 -5.83 3.80
N TYR A 226 -3.89 -7.14 3.74
CA TYR A 226 -2.60 -7.69 4.19
C TYR A 226 -1.44 -7.23 3.30
N LEU A 227 -1.66 -7.11 1.99
CA LEU A 227 -0.67 -6.57 1.07
C LEU A 227 -0.30 -5.12 1.43
N SER A 228 -1.27 -4.30 1.84
CA SER A 228 -1.00 -2.93 2.26
C SER A 228 -0.13 -2.88 3.53
N VAL A 229 -0.40 -3.74 4.51
CA VAL A 229 0.45 -3.91 5.70
C VAL A 229 1.85 -4.36 5.33
N LEU A 230 1.98 -5.35 4.43
CA LEU A 230 3.28 -5.82 3.96
C LEU A 230 4.08 -4.71 3.26
N CYS A 231 3.45 -3.97 2.36
CA CYS A 231 4.06 -2.82 1.69
C CYS A 231 4.52 -1.77 2.69
N TYR A 232 3.72 -1.50 3.72
CA TYR A 232 4.08 -0.58 4.81
C TYR A 232 5.30 -1.07 5.59
N LEU A 233 5.33 -2.34 6.01
CA LEU A 233 6.47 -2.91 6.74
C LEU A 233 7.75 -2.86 5.92
N LYS A 234 7.69 -3.22 4.64
CA LYS A 234 8.84 -3.11 3.73
C LYS A 234 9.30 -1.66 3.61
N PHE A 235 8.38 -0.72 3.40
CA PHE A 235 8.73 0.70 3.32
C PHE A 235 9.42 1.20 4.61
N TYR A 236 8.89 0.82 5.78
CA TYR A 236 9.47 1.16 7.08
C TYR A 236 10.90 0.63 7.22
N HIS A 237 11.16 -0.62 6.84
CA HIS A 237 12.49 -1.21 6.86
C HIS A 237 13.47 -0.55 5.89
N LEU A 238 13.03 -0.24 4.67
CA LEU A 238 13.88 0.46 3.70
C LEU A 238 14.28 1.85 4.22
N ARG A 239 13.35 2.58 4.84
CA ARG A 239 13.64 3.88 5.45
C ARG A 239 14.68 3.78 6.56
N HIS A 240 14.51 2.84 7.50
CA HIS A 240 15.47 2.65 8.59
C HIS A 240 16.88 2.27 8.10
N ARG A 241 16.99 1.44 7.05
CA ARG A 241 18.29 1.10 6.44
C ARG A 241 18.94 2.30 5.77
N TYR A 242 18.15 3.19 5.16
CA TYR A 242 18.65 4.42 4.56
C TYR A 242 19.22 5.39 5.62
N ASP A 243 18.48 5.59 6.70
CA ASP A 243 18.89 6.47 7.81
C ASP A 243 20.17 5.96 8.51
N SER A 244 20.32 4.64 8.67
CA SER A 244 21.54 4.06 9.24
C SER A 244 22.75 4.23 8.32
N HIS A 245 22.60 4.05 6.99
CA HIS A 245 23.69 4.21 6.04
C HIS A 245 24.18 5.66 5.95
N SER A 246 23.26 6.63 5.94
CA SER A 246 23.63 8.05 5.90
C SER A 246 24.41 8.48 7.14
N THR A 247 24.04 7.97 8.32
CA THR A 247 24.76 8.21 9.58
C THR A 247 26.19 7.63 9.55
N HIS A 248 26.36 6.40 9.05
CA HIS A 248 27.68 5.78 8.95
C HIS A 248 28.62 6.52 7.98
N THR A 249 28.10 7.02 6.85
CA THR A 249 28.91 7.80 5.90
C THR A 249 29.42 9.11 6.49
N GLN A 250 28.63 9.79 7.33
CA GLN A 250 29.08 11.03 7.98
C GLN A 250 30.12 10.83 9.09
N LEU A 251 30.15 9.67 9.75
CA LEU A 251 31.16 9.37 10.78
C LEU A 251 32.52 8.95 10.22
N THR A 252 32.57 8.62 8.93
CA THR A 252 33.80 8.18 8.23
C THR A 252 34.51 9.27 7.43
N GLN A 253 33.98 10.50 7.41
CA GLN A 253 34.59 11.69 6.79
C GLN A 253 35.12 12.65 7.86
#